data_AF-A0A6N2QZK4-F1
#
_entry.id   AF-A0A6N2QZK4-F1
#
_cell.length_a   1.000
_cell.length_b   1.000
_cell.length_c   1.000
_cell.angle_alpha   90.00
_cell.angle_beta   90.00
_cell.angle_gamma   90.00
#
_symmetry.space_group_name_H-M   'P 1'
#
loop_
_entity.id
_entity.type
_entity.pdbx_description
1 polymer ?
#
loop_
_entity_poly.entity_id
_entity_poly.type
_entity_poly.pdbx_seq_one_letter_code
_entity_poly.pdbx_strand_id
1 'polypeptide(L)'
;MRKICKKFKVFGLLLMLAVAAVGVTSISQPMQVEAAAKKGWQKIDGKQYYILDSGAKAKGLQKIKGKTYYFDTKTGEQKKGWQTINGYRYYFGSGDLKKAAPESLYMATGWRKDGDGNRRYFTSSGRMATQWCTLDGKKYYFNPDTGIMRTGWLYLGEDKYYFNTKTGIMSADVMLKDTKKNITRYFNPSGRMARGWKTFSSEKKCYFNSDLKSDRDGAMVHGFKDIDGKTYYFLSTDGRKVTGWVTNKQTGAKYYLNPENGGIRVENTEMTISGKTYIFDKDGVATLKTAGPSIEKPSGTRTIKNYLAGALQPVGQALYVWGGGWTDATRKGVSPLWKQWYDSQDSDYDYHNWNDLSAANRAKGLDCSGFVGWAAYQAMHSTSGEGYGYTVVSGDVGPSYRSRGWGSILTQASLASSNYKFQPGDIGYNSGHTWIVLGQCSDKSLVIVHSTPNAGCQISGTPTPDGTYNSQAIALAEQYMARYPGVSKYDYHESSGNYIRNGNYFRWNTNTLSDPEGYKNMTADQILADLFS
;
A
#
# COMPACT_ATOMS: atom_id res chain seq x y z
N MET A 1 -45.64 -77.37 -36.49
CA MET A 1 -46.44 -78.60 -36.68
C MET A 1 -45.63 -79.80 -36.20
N ARG A 2 -46.28 -80.64 -35.38
CA ARG A 2 -46.03 -82.08 -35.08
C ARG A 2 -44.64 -82.56 -34.59
N LYS A 3 -44.67 -83.06 -33.34
CA LYS A 3 -43.83 -84.12 -32.76
C LYS A 3 -43.80 -85.39 -33.62
N ILE A 4 -42.73 -86.18 -33.50
CA ILE A 4 -42.57 -87.66 -33.58
C ILE A 4 -41.05 -87.94 -33.45
N CYS A 5 -40.48 -89.01 -32.88
CA CYS A 5 -40.83 -90.04 -31.90
C CYS A 5 -39.59 -90.98 -31.77
N LYS A 6 -39.29 -91.49 -30.56
CA LYS A 6 -38.70 -92.82 -30.20
C LYS A 6 -37.28 -93.23 -30.68
N LYS A 7 -36.49 -93.83 -29.76
CA LYS A 7 -36.41 -95.31 -29.58
C LYS A 7 -35.64 -95.78 -28.33
N PHE A 8 -36.25 -96.78 -27.70
CA PHE A 8 -35.81 -97.70 -26.65
C PHE A 8 -34.90 -98.81 -27.22
N LYS A 9 -34.07 -99.46 -26.38
CA LYS A 9 -34.26 -100.87 -25.92
C LYS A 9 -33.06 -101.41 -25.11
N VAL A 10 -33.41 -102.14 -24.06
CA VAL A 10 -32.61 -103.05 -23.22
C VAL A 10 -33.08 -104.48 -23.52
N PHE A 11 -32.19 -105.49 -23.46
CA PHE A 11 -32.39 -106.88 -22.96
C PHE A 11 -31.07 -107.68 -23.18
N GLY A 12 -30.44 -108.28 -22.15
CA GLY A 12 -30.51 -109.72 -21.77
C GLY A 12 -29.37 -110.53 -22.46
N LEU A 13 -28.72 -111.60 -21.99
CA LEU A 13 -28.78 -112.52 -20.84
C LEU A 13 -27.58 -113.53 -21.00
N LEU A 14 -27.23 -114.31 -19.94
CA LEU A 14 -26.61 -115.67 -19.91
C LEU A 14 -25.06 -115.92 -19.89
N LEU A 15 -24.56 -116.19 -18.67
CA LEU A 15 -23.98 -117.43 -18.08
C LEU A 15 -22.95 -118.36 -18.79
N MET A 16 -21.79 -118.51 -18.11
CA MET A 16 -20.81 -119.62 -17.89
C MET A 16 -20.27 -120.55 -19.02
N LEU A 17 -18.93 -120.61 -19.13
CA LEU A 17 -18.11 -121.83 -18.99
C LEU A 17 -16.59 -121.52 -18.95
N ALA A 18 -15.84 -122.28 -18.14
CA ALA A 18 -14.43 -122.09 -17.82
C ALA A 18 -13.48 -122.89 -18.72
N VAL A 19 -12.32 -122.32 -19.10
CA VAL A 19 -11.05 -123.05 -19.35
C VAL A 19 -9.87 -122.13 -19.00
N ALA A 20 -8.93 -122.66 -18.23
CA ALA A 20 -7.70 -122.02 -17.81
C ALA A 20 -6.71 -121.83 -18.97
N ALA A 21 -6.15 -120.64 -19.10
CA ALA A 21 -4.91 -120.40 -19.82
C ALA A 21 -4.08 -119.40 -19.02
N VAL A 22 -2.92 -119.85 -18.57
CA VAL A 22 -1.97 -119.09 -17.76
C VAL A 22 -1.38 -117.98 -18.62
N GLY A 23 -1.82 -116.75 -18.37
CA GLY A 23 -1.25 -115.54 -18.93
C GLY A 23 -0.96 -114.59 -17.78
N VAL A 24 0.33 -114.29 -17.56
CA VAL A 24 0.77 -113.29 -16.58
C VAL A 24 0.20 -111.94 -17.00
N THR A 25 -0.80 -111.44 -16.28
CA THR A 25 -1.18 -110.02 -16.31
C THR A 25 -1.18 -109.50 -14.88
N SER A 26 -0.20 -108.64 -14.65
CA SER A 26 -0.05 -107.77 -13.49
C SER A 26 -1.37 -107.09 -13.12
N ILE A 27 -1.75 -107.24 -11.86
CA ILE A 27 -2.80 -106.48 -11.20
C ILE A 27 -2.32 -105.02 -11.18
N SER A 28 -2.75 -104.20 -12.14
CA SER A 28 -2.58 -102.75 -12.03
C SER A 28 -3.61 -102.25 -11.02
N GLN A 29 -3.15 -102.00 -9.78
CA GLN A 29 -3.87 -101.05 -8.94
C GLN A 29 -3.97 -99.73 -9.71
N PRO A 30 -5.13 -99.05 -9.76
CA PRO A 30 -5.16 -97.67 -10.20
C PRO A 30 -4.36 -96.87 -9.19
N MET A 31 -3.11 -96.61 -9.53
CA MET A 31 -2.30 -95.57 -8.92
C MET A 31 -3.11 -94.28 -9.08
N GLN A 32 -3.69 -93.76 -7.99
CA GLN A 32 -4.14 -92.38 -8.00
C GLN A 32 -2.90 -91.54 -8.27
N VAL A 33 -2.75 -91.13 -9.52
CA VAL A 33 -1.90 -90.01 -9.86
C VAL A 33 -2.63 -88.81 -9.27
N GLU A 34 -2.36 -88.50 -8.01
CA GLU A 34 -2.45 -87.12 -7.55
C GLU A 34 -1.55 -86.34 -8.50
N ALA A 35 -2.16 -85.73 -9.51
CA ALA A 35 -1.50 -84.75 -10.33
C ALA A 35 -0.97 -83.70 -9.36
N ALA A 36 0.34 -83.74 -9.07
CA ALA A 36 0.98 -82.85 -8.13
C ALA A 36 0.58 -81.42 -8.51
N ALA A 37 -0.30 -80.81 -7.71
CA ALA A 37 -0.82 -79.50 -8.00
C ALA A 37 0.38 -78.56 -8.13
N LYS A 38 0.57 -77.96 -9.32
CA LYS A 38 1.69 -77.05 -9.56
C LYS A 38 1.63 -75.93 -8.51
N LYS A 39 2.58 -75.95 -7.57
CA LYS A 39 2.67 -74.98 -6.47
C LYS A 39 2.83 -73.55 -7.00
N GLY A 40 2.43 -72.56 -6.21
CA GLY A 40 2.57 -71.14 -6.54
C GLY A 40 1.41 -70.58 -7.39
N TRP A 41 1.68 -69.55 -8.18
CA TRP A 41 0.67 -68.85 -8.97
C TRP A 41 0.13 -69.72 -10.09
N GLN A 42 -1.19 -69.92 -10.13
CA GLN A 42 -1.88 -70.73 -11.14
C GLN A 42 -3.11 -70.02 -11.69
N LYS A 43 -3.27 -70.08 -13.02
CA LYS A 43 -4.46 -69.61 -13.72
C LYS A 43 -5.35 -70.81 -14.04
N ILE A 44 -6.56 -70.85 -13.45
CA ILE A 44 -7.54 -71.93 -13.63
C ILE A 44 -8.85 -71.28 -14.07
N ASP A 45 -9.38 -71.70 -15.22
CA ASP A 45 -10.63 -71.17 -15.81
C ASP A 45 -10.66 -69.64 -15.90
N GLY A 46 -9.53 -69.05 -16.31
CA GLY A 46 -9.40 -67.59 -16.44
C GLY A 46 -9.15 -66.84 -15.14
N LYS A 47 -9.27 -67.49 -13.97
CA LYS A 47 -9.10 -66.89 -12.64
C LYS A 47 -7.72 -67.20 -12.05
N GLN A 48 -7.20 -66.28 -11.24
CA GLN A 48 -5.87 -66.40 -10.64
C GLN A 48 -5.94 -66.92 -9.21
N TYR A 49 -5.05 -67.84 -8.86
CA TYR A 49 -4.94 -68.49 -7.55
C TYR A 49 -3.48 -68.60 -7.13
N TYR A 50 -3.24 -68.78 -5.83
CA TYR A 50 -1.95 -69.24 -5.31
C TYR A 50 -2.13 -70.59 -4.62
N ILE A 51 -1.40 -71.61 -5.07
CA ILE A 51 -1.41 -72.95 -4.50
C ILE A 51 -0.30 -73.03 -3.45
N LEU A 52 -0.69 -73.23 -2.19
CA LEU A 52 0.20 -73.34 -1.04
C LEU A 52 1.02 -74.65 -1.10
N ASP A 53 2.04 -74.77 -0.25
CA ASP A 53 2.85 -75.99 -0.16
C ASP A 53 2.06 -77.24 0.23
N SER A 54 0.95 -77.05 0.94
CA SER A 54 -0.02 -78.09 1.29
C SER A 54 -0.91 -78.55 0.13
N GLY A 55 -0.78 -77.93 -1.05
CA GLY A 55 -1.66 -78.18 -2.21
C GLY A 55 -3.00 -77.42 -2.17
N ALA A 56 -3.34 -76.76 -1.06
CA ALA A 56 -4.57 -75.97 -0.93
C ALA A 56 -4.48 -74.60 -1.61
N LYS A 57 -5.61 -74.06 -2.08
CA LYS A 57 -5.72 -72.67 -2.54
C LYS A 57 -5.60 -71.71 -1.35
N ALA A 58 -4.76 -70.68 -1.49
CA ALA A 58 -4.62 -69.63 -0.50
C ALA A 58 -5.94 -68.84 -0.36
N LYS A 59 -6.29 -68.45 0.88
CA LYS A 59 -7.54 -67.75 1.21
C LYS A 59 -7.26 -66.60 2.18
N GLY A 60 -8.01 -65.50 2.06
CA GLY A 60 -7.84 -64.32 2.90
C GLY A 60 -6.52 -63.58 2.64
N LEU A 61 -6.03 -62.85 3.65
CA LEU A 61 -4.75 -62.14 3.58
C LEU A 61 -3.59 -63.11 3.71
N GLN A 62 -2.67 -63.10 2.74
CA GLN A 62 -1.57 -64.05 2.66
C GLN A 62 -0.27 -63.34 2.35
N LYS A 63 0.77 -63.60 3.13
CA LYS A 63 2.12 -63.05 2.91
C LYS A 63 2.95 -64.05 2.11
N ILE A 64 3.24 -63.70 0.86
CA ILE A 64 3.96 -64.54 -0.11
C ILE A 64 5.19 -63.77 -0.57
N LYS A 65 6.39 -64.34 -0.36
CA LYS A 65 7.68 -63.72 -0.73
C LYS A 65 7.79 -62.25 -0.28
N GLY A 66 7.39 -61.97 0.96
CA GLY A 66 7.46 -60.64 1.57
C GLY A 66 6.32 -59.68 1.20
N LYS A 67 5.42 -60.04 0.29
CA LYS A 67 4.28 -59.21 -0.15
C LYS A 67 2.96 -59.79 0.34
N THR A 68 2.04 -58.92 0.74
CA THR A 68 0.70 -59.35 1.18
C THR A 68 -0.28 -59.32 0.01
N TYR A 69 -1.00 -60.41 -0.21
CA TYR A 69 -2.04 -60.56 -1.22
C TYR A 69 -3.38 -60.87 -0.55
N TYR A 70 -4.48 -60.65 -1.25
CA TYR A 70 -5.82 -61.00 -0.76
C TYR A 70 -6.49 -61.97 -1.72
N PHE A 71 -7.00 -63.06 -1.17
CA PHE A 71 -7.73 -64.09 -1.90
C PHE A 71 -9.13 -64.21 -1.32
N ASP A 72 -10.10 -64.45 -2.19
CA ASP A 72 -11.49 -64.71 -1.80
C ASP A 72 -11.55 -65.79 -0.72
N THR A 73 -12.20 -65.50 0.41
CA THR A 73 -12.21 -66.42 1.57
C THR A 73 -12.99 -67.70 1.30
N LYS A 74 -13.89 -67.71 0.29
CA LYS A 74 -14.66 -68.89 -0.10
C LYS A 74 -13.96 -69.65 -1.22
N THR A 75 -13.61 -68.96 -2.31
CA THR A 75 -13.14 -69.59 -3.55
C THR A 75 -11.61 -69.66 -3.71
N GLY A 76 -10.86 -68.82 -2.99
CA GLY A 76 -9.42 -68.66 -3.14
C GLY A 76 -8.98 -67.83 -4.35
N GLU A 77 -9.91 -67.21 -5.08
CA GLU A 77 -9.61 -66.34 -6.22
C GLU A 77 -8.87 -65.07 -5.78
N GLN A 78 -7.76 -64.73 -6.42
CA GLN A 78 -7.00 -63.52 -6.12
C GLN A 78 -7.84 -62.26 -6.37
N LYS A 79 -7.91 -61.39 -5.36
CA LYS A 79 -8.58 -60.09 -5.45
C LYS A 79 -7.60 -58.99 -5.82
N LYS A 80 -8.13 -57.97 -6.49
CA LYS A 80 -7.41 -56.76 -6.90
C LYS A 80 -8.23 -55.49 -6.65
N GLY A 81 -7.58 -54.34 -6.68
CA GLY A 81 -8.20 -53.04 -6.47
C GLY A 81 -8.73 -52.87 -5.05
N TRP A 82 -9.81 -52.10 -4.92
CA TRP A 82 -10.42 -51.76 -3.64
C TRP A 82 -11.07 -52.95 -2.97
N GLN A 83 -10.71 -53.20 -1.71
CA GLN A 83 -11.30 -54.25 -0.88
C GLN A 83 -11.61 -53.71 0.52
N THR A 84 -12.76 -54.07 1.06
CA THR A 84 -13.13 -53.76 2.44
C THR A 84 -12.96 -55.03 3.27
N ILE A 85 -12.06 -55.00 4.24
CA ILE A 85 -11.71 -56.15 5.08
C ILE A 85 -11.80 -55.70 6.53
N ASN A 86 -12.69 -56.33 7.30
CA ASN A 86 -12.96 -56.01 8.71
C ASN A 86 -13.24 -54.50 8.93
N GLY A 87 -14.05 -53.90 8.06
CA GLY A 87 -14.42 -52.48 8.13
C GLY A 87 -13.36 -51.49 7.61
N TYR A 88 -12.17 -51.95 7.24
CA TYR A 88 -11.11 -51.08 6.71
C TYR A 88 -10.94 -51.24 5.20
N ARG A 89 -10.60 -50.13 4.52
CA ARG A 89 -10.36 -50.11 3.07
C ARG A 89 -8.89 -50.36 2.74
N TYR A 90 -8.65 -51.30 1.85
CA TYR A 90 -7.35 -51.69 1.31
C TYR A 90 -7.36 -51.57 -0.22
N TYR A 91 -6.18 -51.47 -0.81
CA TYR A 91 -6.01 -51.50 -2.26
C TYR A 91 -4.96 -52.53 -2.65
N PHE A 92 -5.28 -53.41 -3.61
CA PHE A 92 -4.40 -54.48 -4.08
C PHE A 92 -3.98 -54.23 -5.53
N GLY A 93 -2.70 -53.90 -5.72
CA GLY A 93 -2.12 -53.56 -7.01
C GLY A 93 -1.71 -52.09 -7.15
N SER A 94 -1.32 -51.73 -8.37
CA SER A 94 -0.92 -50.37 -8.76
C SER A 94 -1.09 -50.17 -10.26
N GLY A 95 -1.38 -48.94 -10.70
CA GLY A 95 -1.53 -48.62 -12.12
C GLY A 95 -2.76 -49.27 -12.76
N ASP A 96 -2.64 -49.67 -14.04
CA ASP A 96 -3.73 -50.33 -14.78
C ASP A 96 -3.89 -51.80 -14.33
N LEU A 97 -4.87 -52.03 -13.46
CA LEU A 97 -5.20 -53.35 -12.92
C LEU A 97 -5.69 -54.36 -13.98
N LYS A 98 -6.01 -53.93 -15.22
CA LYS A 98 -6.38 -54.84 -16.30
C LYS A 98 -5.15 -55.53 -16.91
N LYS A 99 -3.99 -54.88 -16.86
CA LYS A 99 -2.71 -55.38 -17.41
C LYS A 99 -1.74 -55.87 -16.33
N ALA A 100 -2.09 -55.69 -15.06
CA ALA A 100 -1.25 -56.06 -13.93
C ALA A 100 -1.05 -57.59 -13.83
N ALA A 101 0.22 -58.01 -13.77
CA ALA A 101 0.57 -59.40 -13.46
C ALA A 101 0.12 -59.78 -12.04
N PRO A 102 -0.26 -61.05 -11.77
CA PRO A 102 -0.73 -61.50 -10.46
C PRO A 102 0.20 -61.11 -9.29
N GLU A 103 1.50 -61.20 -9.50
CA GLU A 103 2.54 -60.89 -8.51
C GLU A 103 2.61 -59.39 -8.17
N SER A 104 2.08 -58.53 -9.05
CA SER A 104 2.03 -57.08 -8.86
C SER A 104 0.78 -56.62 -8.09
N LEU A 105 -0.20 -57.50 -7.88
CA LEU A 105 -1.48 -57.22 -7.19
C LEU A 105 -1.37 -57.36 -5.66
N TYR A 106 -0.25 -56.93 -5.09
CA TYR A 106 -0.04 -56.94 -3.64
C TYR A 106 -0.64 -55.69 -2.98
N MET A 107 -0.85 -55.78 -1.67
CA MET A 107 -1.42 -54.74 -0.83
C MET A 107 -0.59 -53.45 -0.90
N ALA A 108 -1.28 -52.34 -1.15
CA ALA A 108 -0.71 -51.01 -1.10
C ALA A 108 -0.28 -50.64 0.33
N THR A 109 0.96 -50.16 0.45
CA THR A 109 1.49 -49.44 1.61
C THR A 109 2.15 -48.15 1.10
N GLY A 110 2.22 -47.14 1.97
CA GLY A 110 2.77 -45.83 1.65
C GLY A 110 1.94 -45.03 0.64
N TRP A 111 2.60 -44.09 -0.04
CA TRP A 111 1.99 -43.26 -1.07
C TRP A 111 1.62 -44.07 -2.32
N ARG A 112 0.41 -43.87 -2.81
CA ARG A 112 -0.07 -44.47 -4.06
C ARG A 112 -0.84 -43.47 -4.90
N LYS A 113 -0.70 -43.60 -6.22
CA LYS A 113 -1.49 -42.90 -7.22
C LYS A 113 -2.46 -43.92 -7.83
N ASP A 114 -3.75 -43.62 -7.83
CA ASP A 114 -4.75 -44.45 -8.51
C ASP A 114 -4.75 -44.19 -10.03
N GLY A 115 -5.59 -44.92 -10.77
CA GLY A 115 -5.69 -44.83 -12.23
C GLY A 115 -6.16 -43.47 -12.74
N ASP A 116 -6.92 -42.73 -11.94
CA ASP A 116 -7.41 -41.38 -12.25
C ASP A 116 -6.39 -40.29 -11.86
N GLY A 117 -5.26 -40.73 -11.31
CA GLY A 117 -4.15 -39.87 -10.91
C GLY A 117 -4.28 -39.26 -9.52
N ASN A 118 -5.27 -39.67 -8.72
CA ASN A 118 -5.43 -39.21 -7.37
C ASN A 118 -4.40 -39.84 -6.43
N ARG A 119 -3.81 -39.01 -5.56
CA ARG A 119 -2.85 -39.46 -4.55
C ARG A 119 -3.57 -39.88 -3.28
N ARG A 120 -3.20 -41.03 -2.73
CA ARG A 120 -3.66 -41.57 -1.45
C ARG A 120 -2.47 -42.07 -0.62
N TYR A 121 -2.70 -42.30 0.65
CA TYR A 121 -1.73 -42.94 1.53
C TYR A 121 -2.33 -44.19 2.18
N PHE A 122 -1.53 -45.25 2.27
CA PHE A 122 -1.88 -46.47 2.97
C PHE A 122 -0.88 -46.69 4.10
N THR A 123 -1.37 -46.95 5.31
CA THR A 123 -0.54 -47.24 6.48
C THR A 123 0.35 -48.47 6.27
N SER A 124 1.30 -48.71 7.17
CA SER A 124 2.14 -49.93 7.13
C SER A 124 1.31 -51.22 7.20
N SER A 125 0.14 -51.18 7.83
CA SER A 125 -0.81 -52.30 7.85
C SER A 125 -1.71 -52.36 6.61
N GLY A 126 -1.53 -51.46 5.64
CA GLY A 126 -2.30 -51.41 4.38
C GLY A 126 -3.67 -50.72 4.45
N ARG A 127 -4.04 -50.17 5.60
CA ARG A 127 -5.30 -49.42 5.76
C ARG A 127 -5.17 -48.06 5.08
N MET A 128 -6.15 -47.69 4.26
CA MET A 128 -6.24 -46.37 3.63
C MET A 128 -6.34 -45.27 4.69
N ALA A 129 -5.49 -44.25 4.59
CA ALA A 129 -5.56 -43.07 5.45
C ALA A 129 -6.74 -42.19 5.04
N THR A 130 -7.42 -41.66 6.04
CA THR A 130 -8.53 -40.71 5.93
C THR A 130 -8.29 -39.57 6.92
N GLN A 131 -8.88 -38.40 6.64
CA GLN A 131 -8.79 -37.21 7.48
C GLN A 131 -7.33 -36.79 7.77
N TRP A 132 -7.09 -36.23 8.95
CA TRP A 132 -5.78 -35.73 9.37
C TRP A 132 -4.77 -36.86 9.50
N CYS A 133 -3.60 -36.68 8.88
CA CYS A 133 -2.52 -37.64 8.93
C CYS A 133 -1.17 -36.91 8.99
N THR A 134 -0.29 -37.35 9.88
CA THR A 134 1.07 -36.81 10.01
C THR A 134 2.05 -37.86 9.51
N LEU A 135 2.86 -37.50 8.52
CA LEU A 135 3.84 -38.36 7.86
C LEU A 135 5.18 -37.62 7.85
N ASP A 136 6.21 -38.19 8.48
CA ASP A 136 7.55 -37.59 8.58
C ASP A 136 7.52 -36.12 9.04
N GLY A 137 6.73 -35.84 10.09
CA GLY A 137 6.52 -34.50 10.63
C GLY A 137 5.66 -33.55 9.78
N LYS A 138 5.22 -33.97 8.58
CA LYS A 138 4.38 -33.17 7.68
C LYS A 138 2.91 -33.56 7.83
N LYS A 139 2.03 -32.56 7.89
CA LYS A 139 0.58 -32.78 8.01
C LYS A 139 -0.10 -32.78 6.63
N TYR A 140 -0.99 -33.76 6.46
CA TYR A 140 -1.83 -33.97 5.29
C TYR A 140 -3.29 -34.13 5.73
N TYR A 141 -4.21 -33.89 4.81
CA TYR A 141 -5.62 -34.21 4.99
C TYR A 141 -6.09 -35.09 3.85
N PHE A 142 -6.73 -36.21 4.16
CA PHE A 142 -7.31 -37.12 3.19
C PHE A 142 -8.83 -37.05 3.26
N ASN A 143 -9.52 -37.08 2.12
CA ASN A 143 -10.98 -37.07 2.10
C ASN A 143 -11.52 -38.28 2.93
N PRO A 144 -12.51 -38.08 3.84
CA PRO A 144 -13.00 -39.14 4.73
C PRO A 144 -13.54 -40.37 4.00
N ASP A 145 -14.35 -40.17 2.96
CA ASP A 145 -14.96 -41.25 2.18
C ASP A 145 -13.99 -41.74 1.10
N THR A 146 -13.32 -40.75 0.53
CA THR A 146 -12.31 -40.75 -0.50
C THR A 146 -11.07 -41.59 -0.27
N GLY A 147 -10.31 -41.16 0.73
CA GLY A 147 -8.86 -41.33 0.85
C GLY A 147 -8.04 -40.42 -0.07
N ILE A 148 -8.66 -39.59 -0.95
CA ILE A 148 -7.94 -38.66 -1.83
C ILE A 148 -7.25 -37.57 -0.99
N MET A 149 -5.96 -37.36 -1.20
CA MET A 149 -5.17 -36.32 -0.54
C MET A 149 -5.67 -34.93 -0.95
N ARG A 150 -5.91 -34.07 0.02
CA ARG A 150 -6.28 -32.67 -0.18
C ARG A 150 -5.08 -31.85 -0.66
N THR A 151 -5.34 -31.02 -1.64
CA THR A 151 -4.46 -29.95 -2.13
C THR A 151 -5.26 -28.66 -2.19
N GLY A 152 -4.60 -27.51 -2.03
CA GLY A 152 -5.26 -26.21 -2.00
C GLY A 152 -6.09 -26.02 -0.73
N TRP A 153 -7.22 -25.33 -0.86
CA TRP A 153 -8.06 -24.95 0.28
C TRP A 153 -8.83 -26.12 0.88
N LEU A 154 -8.91 -26.13 2.21
CA LEU A 154 -9.79 -26.99 3.00
C LEU A 154 -10.55 -26.13 4.01
N TYR A 155 -11.84 -26.40 4.12
CA TYR A 155 -12.77 -25.71 5.01
C TYR A 155 -13.32 -26.74 5.99
N LEU A 156 -13.11 -26.53 7.29
CA LEU A 156 -13.63 -27.38 8.36
C LEU A 156 -14.33 -26.48 9.38
N GLY A 157 -15.65 -26.31 9.22
CA GLY A 157 -16.39 -25.30 9.96
C GLY A 157 -15.85 -23.89 9.64
N GLU A 158 -15.51 -23.13 10.67
CA GLU A 158 -14.96 -21.77 10.54
C GLU A 158 -13.46 -21.72 10.22
N ASP A 159 -12.77 -22.85 10.43
CA ASP A 159 -11.34 -22.96 10.16
C ASP A 159 -11.08 -23.17 8.67
N LYS A 160 -10.10 -22.42 8.16
CA LYS A 160 -9.57 -22.55 6.80
C LYS A 160 -8.12 -22.99 6.86
N TYR A 161 -7.77 -23.98 6.05
CA TYR A 161 -6.42 -24.51 5.91
C TYR A 161 -6.01 -24.43 4.44
N TYR A 162 -4.71 -24.37 4.20
CA TYR A 162 -4.16 -24.44 2.84
C TYR A 162 -3.12 -25.55 2.76
N PHE A 163 -3.22 -26.35 1.71
CA PHE A 163 -2.30 -27.44 1.41
C PHE A 163 -1.57 -27.10 0.11
N ASN A 164 -0.26 -27.27 0.10
CA ASN A 164 0.56 -27.05 -1.09
C ASN A 164 -0.01 -27.86 -2.27
N THR A 165 -0.23 -27.21 -3.41
CA THR A 165 -0.96 -27.80 -4.53
C THR A 165 -0.21 -28.93 -5.25
N LYS A 166 1.12 -29.02 -5.06
CA LYS A 166 1.96 -30.08 -5.64
C LYS A 166 2.18 -31.21 -4.63
N THR A 167 2.56 -30.87 -3.41
CA THR A 167 3.01 -31.85 -2.41
C THR A 167 1.90 -32.35 -1.51
N GLY A 168 0.86 -31.53 -1.26
CA GLY A 168 -0.20 -31.79 -0.29
C GLY A 168 0.19 -31.48 1.15
N ILE A 169 1.35 -30.85 1.39
CA ILE A 169 1.80 -30.48 2.73
C ILE A 169 0.98 -29.26 3.21
N MET A 170 0.43 -29.33 4.41
CA MET A 170 -0.29 -28.22 5.03
C MET A 170 0.64 -27.02 5.31
N SER A 171 0.19 -25.81 4.98
CA SER A 171 0.81 -24.57 5.44
C SER A 171 0.61 -24.43 6.96
N ALA A 172 1.71 -24.27 7.70
CA ALA A 172 1.72 -24.07 9.14
C ALA A 172 2.84 -23.12 9.52
N ASP A 173 2.56 -22.19 10.44
CA ASP A 173 3.48 -21.15 10.90
C ASP A 173 4.15 -20.38 9.76
N VAL A 174 3.33 -19.93 8.78
CA VAL A 174 3.84 -19.38 7.53
C VAL A 174 2.96 -18.27 6.98
N MET A 175 3.62 -17.24 6.43
CA MET A 175 3.01 -16.23 5.57
C MET A 175 2.94 -16.76 4.14
N LEU A 176 1.74 -17.12 3.68
CA LEU A 176 1.50 -17.58 2.33
C LEU A 176 1.09 -16.41 1.43
N LYS A 177 1.86 -16.15 0.37
CA LYS A 177 1.57 -15.12 -0.62
C LYS A 177 0.92 -15.71 -1.86
N ASP A 178 -0.30 -15.25 -2.16
CA ASP A 178 -0.95 -15.41 -3.46
C ASP A 178 -0.56 -14.23 -4.35
N THR A 179 0.40 -14.46 -5.24
CA THR A 179 0.92 -13.41 -6.13
C THR A 179 -0.08 -12.99 -7.20
N LYS A 180 -1.02 -13.87 -7.60
CA LYS A 180 -2.02 -13.54 -8.62
C LYS A 180 -3.02 -12.52 -8.10
N LYS A 181 -3.41 -12.66 -6.83
CA LYS A 181 -4.35 -11.75 -6.16
C LYS A 181 -3.69 -10.65 -5.35
N ASN A 182 -2.36 -10.70 -5.21
CA ASN A 182 -1.58 -9.87 -4.29
C ASN A 182 -2.13 -9.93 -2.85
N ILE A 183 -2.35 -11.14 -2.34
CA ILE A 183 -2.85 -11.37 -0.98
C ILE A 183 -1.83 -12.18 -0.18
N THR A 184 -1.49 -11.72 1.01
CA THR A 184 -0.73 -12.48 2.00
C THR A 184 -1.66 -12.95 3.11
N ARG A 185 -1.53 -14.22 3.52
CA ARG A 185 -2.28 -14.82 4.64
C ARG A 185 -1.32 -15.50 5.59
N TYR A 186 -1.61 -15.43 6.88
CA TYR A 186 -0.86 -16.18 7.88
C TYR A 186 -1.60 -17.45 8.29
N PHE A 187 -0.89 -18.57 8.32
CA PHE A 187 -1.37 -19.82 8.90
C PHE A 187 -0.61 -20.07 10.20
N ASN A 188 -1.31 -20.25 11.30
CA ASN A 188 -0.70 -20.48 12.60
C ASN A 188 -0.03 -21.89 12.69
N PRO A 189 0.67 -22.24 13.79
CA PRO A 189 1.32 -23.55 13.91
C PRO A 189 0.37 -24.76 13.82
N SER A 190 -0.93 -24.57 14.11
CA SER A 190 -1.95 -25.61 13.91
C SER A 190 -2.44 -25.72 12.46
N GLY A 191 -2.03 -24.79 11.58
CA GLY A 191 -2.44 -24.69 10.19
C GLY A 191 -3.71 -23.89 9.94
N ARG A 192 -4.31 -23.32 10.98
CA ARG A 192 -5.51 -22.49 10.85
C ARG A 192 -5.12 -21.12 10.32
N MET A 193 -5.83 -20.66 9.30
CA MET A 193 -5.68 -19.31 8.75
C MET A 193 -6.05 -18.27 9.82
N ALA A 194 -5.17 -17.30 10.04
CA ALA A 194 -5.38 -16.25 11.01
C ALA A 194 -6.39 -15.20 10.54
N ARG A 195 -7.10 -14.62 11.50
CA ARG A 195 -8.01 -13.48 11.37
C ARG A 195 -7.78 -12.55 12.56
N GLY A 196 -8.11 -11.27 12.39
CA GLY A 196 -7.96 -10.25 13.42
C GLY A 196 -6.50 -9.91 13.72
N TRP A 197 -6.26 -9.42 14.93
CA TRP A 197 -4.94 -9.00 15.41
C TRP A 197 -4.01 -10.20 15.62
N LYS A 198 -2.78 -10.07 15.11
CA LYS A 198 -1.70 -11.02 15.40
C LYS A 198 -0.41 -10.30 15.75
N THR A 199 0.13 -10.64 16.90
CA THR A 199 1.47 -10.21 17.33
C THR A 199 2.48 -11.32 17.01
N PHE A 200 3.54 -10.96 16.31
CA PHE A 200 4.68 -11.82 15.97
C PHE A 200 5.91 -11.50 16.81
N SER A 201 6.08 -10.23 17.18
CA SER A 201 7.11 -9.75 18.11
C SER A 201 6.63 -8.44 18.77
N SER A 202 7.44 -7.88 19.68
CA SER A 202 7.19 -6.54 20.26
C SER A 202 7.03 -5.46 19.20
N GLU A 203 7.77 -5.57 18.10
CA GLU A 203 7.74 -4.60 17.00
C GLU A 203 6.75 -4.96 15.90
N LYS A 204 6.36 -6.24 15.77
CA LYS A 204 5.52 -6.70 14.65
C LYS A 204 4.15 -7.15 15.11
N LYS A 205 3.18 -6.26 14.92
CA LYS A 205 1.74 -6.54 15.06
C LYS A 205 1.03 -6.27 13.73
N CYS A 206 0.26 -7.23 13.24
CA CYS A 206 -0.48 -7.14 11.99
C CYS A 206 -1.98 -7.36 12.23
N TYR A 207 -2.80 -7.01 11.24
CA TYR A 207 -4.21 -7.33 11.23
C TYR A 207 -4.56 -8.13 9.97
N PHE A 208 -5.37 -9.17 10.14
CA PHE A 208 -5.87 -10.02 9.06
C PHE A 208 -7.39 -9.85 8.96
N ASN A 209 -7.90 -9.56 7.76
CA ASN A 209 -9.33 -9.34 7.56
C ASN A 209 -10.15 -10.56 8.03
N SER A 210 -11.30 -10.28 8.63
CA SER A 210 -12.29 -11.28 9.01
C SER A 210 -13.57 -11.00 8.24
N ASP A 211 -13.64 -11.55 7.03
CA ASP A 211 -14.84 -11.46 6.19
C ASP A 211 -15.02 -12.80 5.50
N LEU A 212 -15.83 -13.67 6.12
CA LEU A 212 -16.03 -15.05 5.68
C LEU A 212 -16.58 -15.15 4.25
N LYS A 213 -17.23 -14.10 3.74
CA LYS A 213 -17.88 -14.05 2.43
C LYS A 213 -16.99 -13.43 1.35
N SER A 214 -15.85 -12.85 1.73
CA SER A 214 -14.93 -12.20 0.80
C SER A 214 -13.73 -13.08 0.46
N ASP A 215 -13.24 -12.92 -0.77
CA ASP A 215 -11.97 -13.50 -1.19
C ASP A 215 -10.76 -12.83 -0.52
N ARG A 216 -11.00 -11.78 0.27
CA ARG A 216 -10.07 -11.12 1.19
C ARG A 216 -10.11 -11.69 2.62
N ASP A 217 -10.89 -12.73 2.92
CA ASP A 217 -10.83 -13.38 4.24
C ASP A 217 -9.39 -13.81 4.57
N GLY A 218 -8.93 -13.48 5.77
CA GLY A 218 -7.58 -13.72 6.25
C GLY A 218 -6.48 -12.95 5.50
N ALA A 219 -6.83 -12.00 4.62
CA ALA A 219 -5.84 -11.17 3.95
C ALA A 219 -5.21 -10.19 4.94
N MET A 220 -3.88 -10.11 4.93
CA MET A 220 -3.12 -9.12 5.70
C MET A 220 -3.45 -7.70 5.22
N VAL A 221 -3.74 -6.82 6.18
CA VAL A 221 -4.06 -5.42 5.92
C VAL A 221 -2.79 -4.61 5.66
N HIS A 222 -2.90 -3.66 4.73
CA HIS A 222 -1.90 -2.64 4.41
C HIS A 222 -2.62 -1.30 4.27
N GLY A 223 -1.92 -0.19 4.51
CA GLY A 223 -2.48 1.17 4.47
C GLY A 223 -3.40 1.48 5.66
N PHE A 224 -4.27 2.47 5.49
CA PHE A 224 -5.26 2.84 6.49
C PHE A 224 -6.37 1.79 6.59
N LYS A 225 -6.78 1.49 7.82
CA LYS A 225 -7.87 0.56 8.09
C LYS A 225 -8.59 0.92 9.39
N ASP A 226 -9.91 1.07 9.28
CA ASP A 226 -10.81 1.07 10.42
C ASP A 226 -11.04 -0.33 10.97
N ILE A 227 -10.86 -0.45 12.28
CA ILE A 227 -11.07 -1.64 13.08
C ILE A 227 -11.81 -1.20 14.33
N ASP A 228 -13.08 -1.58 14.44
CA ASP A 228 -13.97 -1.26 15.58
C ASP A 228 -14.04 0.24 15.89
N GLY A 229 -14.23 1.06 14.84
CA GLY A 229 -14.35 2.52 14.94
C GLY A 229 -13.03 3.26 15.21
N LYS A 230 -11.89 2.58 15.07
CA LYS A 230 -10.55 3.16 15.23
C LYS A 230 -9.75 2.96 13.95
N THR A 231 -9.19 4.05 13.42
CA THR A 231 -8.32 3.99 12.24
C THR A 231 -6.87 3.70 12.65
N TYR A 232 -6.25 2.72 12.00
CA TYR A 232 -4.82 2.39 12.12
C TYR A 232 -4.13 2.45 10.75
N TYR A 233 -2.80 2.52 10.75
CA TYR A 233 -1.99 2.40 9.53
C TYR A 233 -1.07 1.19 9.57
N PHE A 234 -1.03 0.43 8.46
CA PHE A 234 -0.20 -0.76 8.29
C PHE A 234 0.79 -0.57 7.12
N LEU A 235 2.07 -0.85 7.33
CA LEU A 235 3.10 -0.70 6.29
C LEU A 235 2.80 -1.56 5.07
N SER A 236 3.00 -0.99 3.88
CA SER A 236 2.85 -1.71 2.60
C SER A 236 3.86 -2.84 2.41
N THR A 237 5.00 -2.79 3.11
CA THR A 237 6.10 -3.74 2.97
C THR A 237 5.80 -5.09 3.64
N ASP A 238 5.26 -5.07 4.85
CA ASP A 238 5.12 -6.27 5.67
C ASP A 238 3.87 -6.32 6.56
N GLY A 239 2.96 -5.36 6.40
CA GLY A 239 1.69 -5.28 7.13
C GLY A 239 1.85 -4.96 8.61
N ARG A 240 3.02 -4.48 9.06
CA ARG A 240 3.22 -4.05 10.45
C ARG A 240 2.43 -2.77 10.73
N LYS A 241 1.68 -2.76 11.84
CA LYS A 241 0.99 -1.59 12.40
C LYS A 241 2.02 -0.52 12.80
N VAL A 242 1.82 0.72 12.39
CA VAL A 242 2.70 1.86 12.67
C VAL A 242 2.20 2.69 13.83
N THR A 243 3.14 3.29 14.58
CA THR A 243 2.93 4.39 15.54
C THR A 243 3.83 5.57 15.16
N GLY A 244 3.45 6.78 15.53
CA GLY A 244 4.16 8.01 15.19
C GLY A 244 3.72 8.61 13.85
N TRP A 245 4.62 9.35 13.20
CA TRP A 245 4.34 10.06 11.96
C TRP A 245 4.32 9.16 10.73
N VAL A 246 3.33 9.36 9.87
CA VAL A 246 3.25 8.78 8.53
C VAL A 246 3.03 9.91 7.52
N THR A 247 3.72 9.85 6.38
CA THR A 247 3.59 10.82 5.29
C THR A 247 3.10 10.11 4.03
N ASN A 248 2.02 10.60 3.45
CA ASN A 248 1.62 10.21 2.11
C ASN A 248 2.58 10.86 1.11
N LYS A 249 3.38 10.04 0.41
CA LYS A 249 4.40 10.52 -0.52
C LYS A 249 3.84 11.17 -1.78
N GLN A 250 2.57 10.93 -2.11
CA GLN A 250 1.93 11.48 -3.32
C GLN A 250 1.38 12.88 -3.05
N THR A 251 0.78 13.09 -1.88
CA THR A 251 0.10 14.34 -1.53
C THR A 251 0.88 15.21 -0.56
N GLY A 252 1.94 14.67 0.07
CA GLY A 252 2.66 15.33 1.16
C GLY A 252 1.90 15.34 2.50
N ALA A 253 0.64 14.89 2.54
CA ALA A 253 -0.18 14.87 3.73
C ALA A 253 0.47 14.04 4.86
N LYS A 254 0.46 14.60 6.07
CA LYS A 254 1.01 13.95 7.26
C LYS A 254 -0.11 13.50 8.19
N TYR A 255 0.10 12.35 8.84
CA TYR A 255 -0.81 11.76 9.80
C TYR A 255 -0.02 11.36 11.04
N TYR A 256 -0.67 11.39 12.20
CA TYR A 256 -0.06 10.94 13.44
C TYR A 256 -0.85 9.76 14.03
N LEU A 257 -0.16 8.64 14.24
CA LEU A 257 -0.69 7.42 14.83
C LEU A 257 -0.23 7.37 16.28
N ASN A 258 -1.06 7.86 17.21
CA ASN A 258 -0.61 8.17 18.58
C ASN A 258 -0.03 6.92 19.29
N PRO A 259 1.27 6.88 19.63
CA PRO A 259 1.87 5.74 20.31
C PRO A 259 1.23 5.42 21.67
N GLU A 260 0.73 6.43 22.39
CA GLU A 260 0.19 6.32 23.74
C GLU A 260 -1.16 5.59 23.79
N ASN A 261 -1.94 5.66 22.71
CA ASN A 261 -3.23 4.97 22.60
C ASN A 261 -3.16 3.72 21.71
N GLY A 262 -1.94 3.21 21.47
CA GLY A 262 -1.72 2.01 20.69
C GLY A 262 -1.77 2.23 19.17
N GLY A 263 -1.51 3.45 18.69
CA GLY A 263 -1.36 3.78 17.27
C GLY A 263 -2.66 4.11 16.56
N ILE A 264 -3.65 4.63 17.29
CA ILE A 264 -4.90 5.14 16.71
C ILE A 264 -4.57 6.47 16.01
N ARG A 265 -5.09 6.67 14.81
CA ARG A 265 -4.95 7.93 14.06
C ARG A 265 -5.58 9.08 14.86
N VAL A 266 -4.85 10.18 14.98
CA VAL A 266 -5.37 11.44 15.53
C VAL A 266 -6.18 12.16 14.45
N GLU A 267 -7.37 12.62 14.80
CA GLU A 267 -8.31 13.28 13.89
C GLU A 267 -9.26 14.21 14.67
N ASN A 268 -9.79 15.21 13.99
CA ASN A 268 -10.77 16.18 14.50
C ASN A 268 -10.37 16.83 15.85
N THR A 269 -9.09 17.16 15.99
CA THR A 269 -8.55 17.68 17.26
C THR A 269 -7.25 18.44 17.05
N GLU A 270 -6.77 19.10 18.10
CA GLU A 270 -5.43 19.66 18.15
C GLU A 270 -4.54 18.83 19.07
N MET A 271 -3.26 18.66 18.73
CA MET A 271 -2.32 17.91 19.57
C MET A 271 -0.92 18.52 19.48
N THR A 272 -0.28 18.66 20.65
CA THR A 272 1.14 19.05 20.73
C THR A 272 2.01 17.81 20.65
N ILE A 273 2.90 17.76 19.65
CA ILE A 273 3.80 16.64 19.39
C ILE A 273 5.22 17.21 19.28
N SER A 274 6.11 16.79 20.18
CA SER A 274 7.50 17.27 20.24
C SER A 274 7.62 18.80 20.27
N GLY A 275 6.77 19.46 21.08
CA GLY A 275 6.78 20.93 21.25
C GLY A 275 6.10 21.74 20.15
N LYS A 276 5.51 21.08 19.14
CA LYS A 276 4.77 21.72 18.04
C LYS A 276 3.29 21.36 18.11
N THR A 277 2.40 22.33 18.04
CA THR A 277 0.95 22.08 18.00
C THR A 277 0.50 21.84 16.57
N TYR A 278 -0.25 20.78 16.34
CA TYR A 278 -0.85 20.43 15.06
C TYR A 278 -2.36 20.42 15.18
N ILE A 279 -3.05 20.87 14.13
CA ILE A 279 -4.49 20.70 13.94
C ILE A 279 -4.69 19.49 13.02
N PHE A 280 -5.54 18.56 13.44
CA PHE A 280 -5.90 17.37 12.66
C PHE A 280 -7.34 17.51 12.20
N ASP A 281 -7.56 17.46 10.89
CA ASP A 281 -8.91 17.51 10.32
C ASP A 281 -9.68 16.18 10.53
N LYS A 282 -10.91 16.10 10.00
CA LYS A 282 -11.77 14.90 10.08
C LYS A 282 -11.16 13.65 9.42
N ASP A 283 -10.22 13.82 8.49
CA ASP A 283 -9.53 12.73 7.79
C ASP A 283 -8.16 12.44 8.44
N GLY A 284 -7.83 13.13 9.54
CA GLY A 284 -6.60 13.00 10.30
C GLY A 284 -5.39 13.64 9.63
N VAL A 285 -5.58 14.50 8.63
CA VAL A 285 -4.47 15.23 8.00
C VAL A 285 -4.00 16.31 8.97
N ALA A 286 -2.71 16.27 9.26
CA ALA A 286 -2.06 17.19 10.18
C ALA A 286 -1.60 18.44 9.46
N THR A 287 -2.03 19.59 9.96
CA THR A 287 -1.46 20.90 9.65
C THR A 287 -0.80 21.45 10.89
N LEU A 288 0.37 22.09 10.74
CA LEU A 288 1.01 22.75 11.88
C LEU A 288 0.16 23.95 12.29
N LYS A 289 -0.25 24.03 13.55
CA LYS A 289 -0.91 25.19 14.11
C LYS A 289 0.12 26.30 14.25
N THR A 290 0.10 27.25 13.32
CA THR A 290 0.94 28.45 13.40
C THR A 290 0.07 29.67 13.58
N ALA A 291 0.38 30.49 14.60
CA ALA A 291 0.06 31.91 14.52
C ALA A 291 0.78 32.49 13.28
N GLY A 292 0.27 33.58 12.69
CA GLY A 292 0.96 34.28 11.60
C GLY A 292 2.41 34.63 11.94
N PRO A 293 3.21 35.14 10.97
CA PRO A 293 4.64 35.37 11.17
C PRO A 293 4.91 36.06 12.51
N SER A 294 5.89 35.56 13.27
CA SER A 294 6.33 36.20 14.51
C SER A 294 6.63 37.67 14.22
N ILE A 295 5.77 38.56 14.72
CA ILE A 295 5.86 40.01 14.53
C ILE A 295 6.92 40.59 15.48
N GLU A 296 7.99 39.84 15.76
CA GLU A 296 9.15 40.41 16.45
C GLU A 296 9.57 41.63 15.66
N LYS A 297 9.45 42.77 16.35
CA LYS A 297 9.64 44.11 15.86
C LYS A 297 10.94 44.13 15.03
N PRO A 298 10.92 44.48 13.73
CA PRO A 298 12.13 44.57 12.94
C PRO A 298 13.14 45.43 13.71
N SER A 299 14.30 44.86 14.05
CA SER A 299 15.26 45.46 15.00
C SER A 299 15.92 46.75 14.50
N GLY A 300 15.47 47.29 13.36
CA GLY A 300 16.11 48.38 12.63
C GLY A 300 17.41 47.95 11.93
N THR A 301 17.83 46.70 12.10
CA THR A 301 19.06 46.17 11.47
C THR A 301 18.80 45.91 9.99
N ARG A 302 19.66 46.47 9.14
CA ARG A 302 19.59 46.37 7.67
C ARG A 302 20.05 44.99 7.18
N THR A 303 19.18 44.00 7.33
CA THR A 303 19.37 42.64 6.79
C THR A 303 18.26 42.28 5.78
N ILE A 304 18.54 41.34 4.89
CA ILE A 304 17.54 40.79 3.96
C ILE A 304 16.39 40.14 4.74
N LYS A 305 16.69 39.34 5.77
CA LYS A 305 15.66 38.71 6.61
C LYS A 305 14.69 39.74 7.20
N ASN A 306 15.21 40.82 7.80
CA ASN A 306 14.38 41.86 8.40
C ASN A 306 13.56 42.63 7.37
N TYR A 307 14.12 42.86 6.18
CA TYR A 307 13.38 43.49 5.08
C TYR A 307 12.19 42.63 4.65
N LEU A 308 12.40 41.33 4.42
CA LEU A 308 11.33 40.43 4.00
C LEU A 308 10.30 40.20 5.11
N ALA A 309 10.73 40.01 6.35
CA ALA A 309 9.84 39.90 7.51
C ALA A 309 8.99 41.17 7.68
N GLY A 310 9.59 42.35 7.51
CA GLY A 310 8.89 43.64 7.51
C GLY A 310 7.86 43.76 6.40
N ALA A 311 8.21 43.34 5.17
CA ALA A 311 7.32 43.37 4.02
C ALA A 311 6.10 42.43 4.16
N LEU A 312 6.19 41.39 4.99
CA LEU A 312 5.10 40.45 5.24
C LEU A 312 4.08 40.94 6.27
N GLN A 313 4.40 41.94 7.10
CA GLN A 313 3.51 42.39 8.18
C GLN A 313 2.12 42.87 7.74
N PRO A 314 1.94 43.63 6.65
CA PRO A 314 0.62 44.12 6.25
C PRO A 314 -0.24 43.06 5.54
N VAL A 315 0.31 41.88 5.25
CA VAL A 315 -0.42 40.77 4.60
C VAL A 315 -1.58 40.33 5.49
N GLY A 316 -2.79 40.25 4.92
CA GLY A 316 -4.02 39.95 5.66
C GLY A 316 -4.48 41.07 6.63
N GLN A 317 -3.91 42.27 6.52
CA GLN A 317 -4.19 43.38 7.44
C GLN A 317 -4.35 44.74 6.76
N ALA A 318 -3.99 44.88 5.48
CA ALA A 318 -4.09 46.12 4.73
C ALA A 318 -4.71 45.88 3.35
N LEU A 319 -5.74 46.66 3.03
CA LEU A 319 -6.36 46.69 1.70
C LEU A 319 -5.60 47.62 0.75
N TYR A 320 -5.79 47.37 -0.54
CA TYR A 320 -5.29 48.25 -1.59
C TYR A 320 -6.09 49.55 -1.60
N VAL A 321 -5.41 50.69 -1.52
CA VAL A 321 -6.04 52.01 -1.65
C VAL A 321 -5.24 52.82 -2.65
N TRP A 322 -5.91 53.39 -3.66
CA TRP A 322 -5.25 54.18 -4.70
C TRP A 322 -4.52 55.40 -4.10
N GLY A 323 -3.20 55.51 -4.34
CA GLY A 323 -2.37 56.53 -3.71
C GLY A 323 -2.04 56.25 -2.23
N GLY A 324 -2.39 55.08 -1.71
CA GLY A 324 -2.18 54.67 -0.32
C GLY A 324 -0.70 54.50 0.03
N GLY A 325 -0.34 54.74 1.29
CA GLY A 325 1.04 54.55 1.78
C GLY A 325 2.00 55.71 1.55
N TRP A 326 1.56 56.79 0.90
CA TRP A 326 2.35 58.03 0.80
C TRP A 326 2.32 58.84 2.10
N THR A 327 1.20 58.83 2.84
CA THR A 327 1.08 59.49 4.16
C THR A 327 1.86 58.73 5.24
N ASP A 328 1.95 57.41 5.11
CA ASP A 328 2.59 56.52 6.07
C ASP A 328 3.98 56.02 5.61
N ALA A 329 4.55 56.64 4.57
CA ALA A 329 5.80 56.22 3.94
C ALA A 329 6.99 56.16 4.91
N THR A 330 6.93 56.92 6.01
CA THR A 330 7.94 56.98 7.08
C THR A 330 7.41 56.48 8.42
N ARG A 331 6.37 55.64 8.42
CA ARG A 331 5.86 54.99 9.64
C ARG A 331 6.60 53.67 9.91
N LYS A 332 7.12 53.51 11.13
CA LYS A 332 7.54 52.20 11.63
C LYS A 332 6.36 51.36 12.08
N GLY A 333 6.23 50.18 11.47
CA GLY A 333 5.20 49.20 11.82
C GLY A 333 3.88 49.43 11.09
N VAL A 334 3.02 48.42 11.15
CA VAL A 334 1.70 48.44 10.51
C VAL A 334 0.84 49.54 11.13
N SER A 335 0.20 50.35 10.30
CA SER A 335 -0.73 51.37 10.79
C SER A 335 -1.98 50.71 11.40
N PRO A 336 -2.39 51.08 12.63
CA PRO A 336 -3.65 50.61 13.20
C PRO A 336 -4.86 50.92 12.31
N LEU A 337 -4.80 52.04 11.57
CA LEU A 337 -5.86 52.44 10.65
C LEU A 337 -6.02 51.46 9.48
N TRP A 338 -4.94 50.85 8.99
CA TRP A 338 -5.03 49.85 7.91
C TRP A 338 -5.82 48.64 8.39
N LYS A 339 -5.50 48.15 9.60
CA LYS A 339 -6.20 47.00 10.19
C LYS A 339 -7.66 47.33 10.48
N GLN A 340 -7.92 48.50 11.05
CA GLN A 340 -9.28 48.95 11.32
C GLN A 340 -10.11 49.05 10.03
N TRP A 341 -9.52 49.60 8.96
CA TRP A 341 -10.16 49.70 7.66
C TRP A 341 -10.41 48.32 7.05
N TYR A 342 -9.40 47.46 7.03
CA TYR A 342 -9.49 46.07 6.60
C TYR A 342 -10.62 45.33 7.33
N ASP A 343 -10.74 45.51 8.65
CA ASP A 343 -11.79 44.85 9.43
C ASP A 343 -13.18 45.39 9.11
N SER A 344 -13.31 46.68 8.79
CA SER A 344 -14.59 47.33 8.50
C SER A 344 -15.18 47.03 7.12
N GLN A 345 -14.38 46.54 6.17
CA GLN A 345 -14.84 46.19 4.82
C GLN A 345 -15.27 44.71 4.75
N ASP A 346 -15.81 44.29 3.61
CA ASP A 346 -16.24 42.90 3.34
C ASP A 346 -15.75 42.43 1.96
N SER A 347 -16.16 41.24 1.52
CA SER A 347 -15.71 40.64 0.25
C SER A 347 -16.08 41.45 -0.99
N ASP A 348 -17.03 42.39 -0.90
CA ASP A 348 -17.47 43.22 -2.03
C ASP A 348 -16.63 44.50 -2.17
N TYR A 349 -15.53 44.61 -1.41
CA TYR A 349 -14.61 45.74 -1.47
C TYR A 349 -14.09 45.99 -2.89
N ASP A 350 -14.32 47.21 -3.38
CA ASP A 350 -13.74 47.72 -4.62
C ASP A 350 -13.03 49.05 -4.34
N TYR A 351 -11.73 49.09 -4.66
CA TYR A 351 -10.91 50.28 -4.47
C TYR A 351 -11.38 51.48 -5.29
N HIS A 352 -12.11 51.28 -6.40
CA HIS A 352 -12.65 52.37 -7.21
C HIS A 352 -13.62 53.25 -6.43
N ASN A 353 -14.29 52.71 -5.41
CA ASN A 353 -15.17 53.46 -4.52
C ASN A 353 -14.41 54.46 -3.62
N TRP A 354 -13.07 54.39 -3.60
CA TRP A 354 -12.18 55.15 -2.72
C TRP A 354 -11.02 55.80 -3.48
N ASN A 355 -11.22 56.11 -4.76
CA ASN A 355 -10.17 56.61 -5.67
C ASN A 355 -9.89 58.13 -5.56
N ASP A 356 -10.35 58.80 -4.51
CA ASP A 356 -9.94 60.18 -4.23
C ASP A 356 -8.54 60.22 -3.59
N LEU A 357 -7.71 61.16 -4.02
CA LEU A 357 -6.34 61.32 -3.53
C LEU A 357 -6.26 62.12 -2.23
N SER A 358 -7.34 62.18 -1.44
CA SER A 358 -7.34 62.87 -0.16
C SER A 358 -6.38 62.19 0.83
N ALA A 359 -5.76 62.98 1.71
CA ALA A 359 -4.88 62.44 2.75
C ALA A 359 -5.60 61.42 3.66
N ALA A 360 -6.89 61.65 3.92
CA ALA A 360 -7.73 60.78 4.74
C ALA A 360 -7.94 59.40 4.10
N ASN A 361 -8.21 59.33 2.78
CA ASN A 361 -8.33 58.05 2.10
C ASN A 361 -6.98 57.36 1.96
N ARG A 362 -5.93 58.09 1.56
CA ARG A 362 -4.59 57.54 1.35
C ARG A 362 -3.94 56.95 2.62
N ALA A 363 -4.43 57.31 3.81
CA ALA A 363 -3.99 56.74 5.08
C ALA A 363 -4.64 55.37 5.41
N LYS A 364 -5.69 54.96 4.69
CA LYS A 364 -6.46 53.73 4.98
C LYS A 364 -5.80 52.44 4.52
N GLY A 365 -4.85 52.51 3.59
CA GLY A 365 -4.22 51.33 3.02
C GLY A 365 -2.99 51.65 2.20
N LEU A 366 -2.60 50.71 1.33
CA LEU A 366 -1.35 50.75 0.57
C LEU A 366 -1.62 50.48 -0.90
N ASP A 367 -1.19 51.36 -1.80
CA ASP A 367 -1.00 50.96 -3.20
C ASP A 367 0.32 50.16 -3.35
N CYS A 368 0.63 49.68 -4.56
CA CYS A 368 1.82 48.87 -4.79
C CYS A 368 3.12 49.63 -4.47
N SER A 369 3.18 50.91 -4.86
CA SER A 369 4.30 51.81 -4.63
C SER A 369 4.48 52.17 -3.15
N GLY A 370 3.39 52.50 -2.47
CA GLY A 370 3.32 52.79 -1.05
C GLY A 370 3.71 51.59 -0.22
N PHE A 371 3.29 50.39 -0.62
CA PHE A 371 3.70 49.14 0.00
C PHE A 371 5.22 48.95 -0.09
N VAL A 372 5.82 49.06 -1.29
CA VAL A 372 7.27 48.87 -1.47
C VAL A 372 8.07 49.95 -0.73
N GLY A 373 7.63 51.20 -0.81
CA GLY A 373 8.23 52.32 -0.09
C GLY A 373 8.22 52.12 1.43
N TRP A 374 7.05 51.75 1.98
CA TRP A 374 6.90 51.44 3.39
C TRP A 374 7.76 50.23 3.79
N ALA A 375 7.76 49.14 3.02
CA ALA A 375 8.56 47.95 3.31
C ALA A 375 10.07 48.27 3.31
N ALA A 376 10.55 49.11 2.39
CA ALA A 376 11.94 49.57 2.39
C ALA A 376 12.24 50.39 3.66
N TYR A 377 11.32 51.29 4.06
CA TYR A 377 11.45 52.06 5.29
C TYR A 377 11.61 51.16 6.53
N GLN A 378 10.88 50.04 6.58
CA GLN A 378 10.96 49.08 7.67
C GLN A 378 12.37 48.51 7.87
N ALA A 379 13.16 48.37 6.82
CA ALA A 379 14.55 47.92 6.92
C ALA A 379 15.54 49.07 7.16
N MET A 380 15.28 50.25 6.59
CA MET A 380 16.26 51.33 6.55
C MET A 380 16.33 52.17 7.83
N HIS A 381 15.25 52.20 8.61
CA HIS A 381 15.12 53.03 9.81
C HIS A 381 14.64 52.25 11.04
N SER A 382 15.02 52.72 12.23
CA SER A 382 14.57 52.19 13.53
C SER A 382 13.34 52.92 14.09
N THR A 383 13.08 54.13 13.63
CA THR A 383 12.17 55.13 14.22
C THR A 383 11.35 55.79 13.13
N SER A 384 10.10 56.18 13.42
CA SER A 384 9.22 56.84 12.45
C SER A 384 9.64 58.30 12.19
N GLY A 385 9.28 58.85 11.04
CA GLY A 385 9.43 60.27 10.70
C GLY A 385 10.82 60.66 10.18
N GLU A 386 11.75 59.72 10.07
CA GLU A 386 13.09 59.98 9.52
C GLU A 386 13.11 59.96 7.99
N GLY A 387 13.79 60.93 7.38
CA GLY A 387 13.95 61.00 5.93
C GLY A 387 12.66 61.26 5.17
N TYR A 388 12.71 61.16 3.84
CA TYR A 388 11.56 61.34 2.95
C TYR A 388 11.77 60.61 1.61
N GLY A 389 10.71 60.53 0.80
CA GLY A 389 10.78 60.03 -0.59
C GLY A 389 10.90 58.51 -0.74
N TYR A 390 10.54 57.72 0.28
CA TYR A 390 10.55 56.25 0.19
C TYR A 390 9.53 55.71 -0.80
N THR A 391 8.36 56.35 -0.86
CA THR A 391 7.30 56.07 -1.82
C THR A 391 7.49 56.95 -3.05
N VAL A 392 7.56 56.31 -4.21
CA VAL A 392 7.61 56.92 -5.54
C VAL A 392 6.67 56.15 -6.46
N VAL A 393 6.34 56.70 -7.64
CA VAL A 393 5.57 55.96 -8.65
C VAL A 393 6.31 54.69 -9.07
N SER A 394 5.59 53.65 -9.45
CA SER A 394 6.12 52.29 -9.64
C SER A 394 7.32 52.23 -10.59
N GLY A 395 7.25 52.95 -11.72
CA GLY A 395 8.34 53.03 -12.70
C GLY A 395 9.65 53.63 -12.17
N ASP A 396 9.58 54.45 -11.12
CA ASP A 396 10.70 55.20 -10.56
C ASP A 396 11.34 54.54 -9.34
N VAL A 397 10.78 53.44 -8.83
CA VAL A 397 11.30 52.75 -7.63
C VAL A 397 12.76 52.34 -7.82
N GLY A 398 13.08 51.64 -8.91
CA GLY A 398 14.46 51.21 -9.20
C GLY A 398 15.42 52.38 -9.44
N PRO A 399 15.11 53.34 -10.34
CA PRO A 399 15.93 54.54 -10.55
C PRO A 399 16.18 55.36 -9.28
N SER A 400 15.14 55.57 -8.45
CA SER A 400 15.23 56.31 -7.20
C SER A 400 16.13 55.61 -6.17
N TYR A 401 16.01 54.29 -6.01
CA TYR A 401 16.84 53.58 -5.04
C TYR A 401 18.28 53.44 -5.53
N ARG A 402 18.48 53.29 -6.84
CA ARG A 402 19.82 53.30 -7.45
C ARG A 402 20.52 54.65 -7.26
N SER A 403 19.82 55.78 -7.42
CA SER A 403 20.43 57.11 -7.25
C SER A 403 20.91 57.39 -5.82
N ARG A 404 20.35 56.68 -4.83
CA ARG A 404 20.80 56.68 -3.43
C ARG A 404 22.00 55.77 -3.16
N GLY A 405 22.51 55.09 -4.18
CA GLY A 405 23.61 54.12 -4.04
C GLY A 405 23.20 52.80 -3.37
N TRP A 406 21.89 52.53 -3.22
CA TRP A 406 21.41 51.37 -2.47
C TRP A 406 21.58 50.04 -3.21
N GLY A 407 21.72 50.09 -4.53
CA GLY A 407 21.71 48.90 -5.36
C GLY A 407 21.93 49.19 -6.83
N SER A 408 21.63 48.20 -7.65
CA SER A 408 21.79 48.22 -9.11
C SER A 408 20.51 47.78 -9.81
N ILE A 409 20.38 48.14 -11.09
CA ILE A 409 19.23 47.76 -11.92
C ILE A 409 19.62 46.56 -12.78
N LEU A 410 18.76 45.55 -12.77
CA LEU A 410 18.76 44.39 -13.65
C LEU A 410 17.71 44.60 -14.72
N THR A 411 18.15 44.68 -15.97
CA THR A 411 17.27 44.70 -17.13
C THR A 411 16.82 43.30 -17.50
N GLN A 412 15.75 43.17 -18.28
CA GLN A 412 15.33 41.88 -18.84
C GLN A 412 16.44 41.17 -19.62
N ALA A 413 17.27 41.91 -20.36
CA ALA A 413 18.44 41.35 -21.04
C ALA A 413 19.45 40.76 -20.05
N SER A 414 19.74 41.47 -18.94
CA SER A 414 20.63 40.95 -17.89
C SER A 414 20.07 39.70 -17.21
N LEU A 415 18.76 39.68 -16.95
CA LEU A 415 18.09 38.52 -16.34
C LEU A 415 18.13 37.32 -17.29
N ALA A 416 17.80 37.50 -18.56
CA ALA A 416 17.91 36.44 -19.57
C ALA A 416 19.33 35.87 -19.66
N SER A 417 20.36 36.74 -19.69
CA SER A 417 21.76 36.31 -19.72
C SER A 417 22.20 35.54 -18.46
N SER A 418 21.55 35.81 -17.32
CA SER A 418 21.78 35.11 -16.05
C SER A 418 20.94 33.86 -15.86
N ASN A 419 20.20 33.42 -16.89
CA ASN A 419 19.18 32.37 -16.82
C ASN A 419 18.13 32.65 -15.72
N TYR A 420 17.61 33.88 -15.73
CA TYR A 420 16.58 34.39 -14.82
C TYR A 420 16.93 34.18 -13.34
N LYS A 421 18.15 34.57 -12.93
CA LYS A 421 18.59 34.46 -11.54
C LYS A 421 18.16 35.68 -10.73
N PHE A 422 17.27 35.46 -9.77
CA PHE A 422 16.80 36.47 -8.83
C PHE A 422 17.43 36.27 -7.44
N GLN A 423 17.38 37.31 -6.60
CA GLN A 423 17.76 37.24 -5.19
C GLN A 423 16.56 37.65 -4.31
N PRO A 424 16.46 37.08 -3.09
CA PRO A 424 15.52 37.55 -2.09
C PRO A 424 15.72 39.06 -1.83
N GLY A 425 14.62 39.79 -1.84
CA GLY A 425 14.59 41.25 -1.68
C GLY A 425 14.72 42.03 -2.99
N ASP A 426 14.99 41.39 -4.13
CA ASP A 426 14.90 42.08 -5.42
C ASP A 426 13.51 42.73 -5.57
N ILE A 427 13.48 43.96 -6.10
CA ILE A 427 12.24 44.71 -6.28
C ILE A 427 11.94 44.78 -7.77
N GLY A 428 10.87 44.11 -8.20
CA GLY A 428 10.39 44.21 -9.57
C GLY A 428 9.56 45.47 -9.77
N TYR A 429 9.70 46.11 -10.92
CA TYR A 429 8.96 47.32 -11.25
C TYR A 429 8.78 47.53 -12.76
N ASN A 430 7.64 48.11 -13.11
CA ASN A 430 7.33 48.64 -14.45
C ASN A 430 6.50 49.92 -14.32
N SER A 431 5.99 50.47 -15.42
CA SER A 431 5.23 51.73 -15.41
C SER A 431 3.90 51.68 -14.64
N GLY A 432 3.38 50.48 -14.35
CA GLY A 432 2.08 50.30 -13.70
C GLY A 432 2.12 49.59 -12.35
N HIS A 433 3.19 48.87 -12.01
CA HIS A 433 3.21 48.02 -10.82
C HIS A 433 4.60 47.78 -10.24
N THR A 434 4.67 47.46 -8.95
CA THR A 434 5.91 47.08 -8.25
C THR A 434 5.64 46.01 -7.17
N TRP A 435 6.64 45.15 -6.92
CA TRP A 435 6.55 44.01 -6.01
C TRP A 435 7.92 43.64 -5.43
N ILE A 436 7.94 42.90 -4.33
CA ILE A 436 9.17 42.43 -3.67
C ILE A 436 9.28 40.91 -3.84
N VAL A 437 10.46 40.43 -4.23
CA VAL A 437 10.75 38.99 -4.31
C VAL A 437 11.07 38.45 -2.91
N LEU A 438 10.27 37.51 -2.42
CA LEU A 438 10.58 36.77 -1.18
C LEU A 438 11.65 35.71 -1.42
N GLY A 439 11.58 35.01 -2.56
CA GLY A 439 12.56 34.00 -2.93
C GLY A 439 12.30 33.39 -4.30
N GLN A 440 13.29 32.64 -4.80
CA GLN A 440 13.19 31.91 -6.06
C GLN A 440 13.07 30.40 -5.83
N CYS A 441 12.17 29.76 -6.57
CA CYS A 441 11.96 28.32 -6.59
C CYS A 441 12.93 27.60 -7.54
N SER A 442 13.00 26.27 -7.45
CA SER A 442 13.89 25.47 -8.30
C SER A 442 13.50 25.52 -9.78
N ASP A 443 12.20 25.63 -10.07
CA ASP A 443 11.63 25.81 -11.41
C ASP A 443 11.74 27.26 -11.94
N LYS A 444 12.50 28.12 -11.25
CA LYS A 444 12.74 29.54 -11.54
C LYS A 444 11.55 30.47 -11.32
N SER A 445 10.38 29.96 -10.92
CA SER A 445 9.27 30.79 -10.46
C SER A 445 9.65 31.58 -9.19
N LEU A 446 9.00 32.71 -8.94
CA LEU A 446 9.27 33.59 -7.80
C LEU A 446 8.08 33.64 -6.87
N VAL A 447 8.33 33.50 -5.58
CA VAL A 447 7.36 33.93 -4.57
C VAL A 447 7.60 35.42 -4.31
N ILE A 448 6.54 36.20 -4.39
CA ILE A 448 6.55 37.65 -4.22
C ILE A 448 5.59 38.07 -3.12
N VAL A 449 5.81 39.26 -2.59
CA VAL A 449 4.85 39.99 -1.77
C VAL A 449 4.59 41.36 -2.39
N HIS A 450 3.32 41.75 -2.47
CA HIS A 450 2.89 42.98 -3.12
C HIS A 450 1.51 43.42 -2.66
N SER A 451 1.11 44.66 -3.00
CA SER A 451 -0.27 45.16 -2.81
C SER A 451 -0.97 45.26 -4.16
N THR A 452 -2.17 44.68 -4.30
CA THR A 452 -2.91 44.61 -5.57
C THR A 452 -4.38 45.07 -5.43
N PRO A 453 -4.98 45.68 -6.48
CA PRO A 453 -6.33 46.24 -6.43
C PRO A 453 -7.47 45.33 -5.98
N ASN A 454 -7.40 44.01 -6.20
CA ASN A 454 -8.47 43.06 -5.85
C ASN A 454 -8.69 42.90 -4.34
N ALA A 455 -7.62 43.01 -3.56
CA ALA A 455 -7.67 42.86 -2.11
C ALA A 455 -6.72 43.86 -1.46
N GLY A 456 -5.43 43.54 -1.42
CA GLY A 456 -4.43 44.37 -0.78
C GLY A 456 -3.07 43.69 -0.72
N CYS A 457 -2.39 43.83 0.41
CA CYS A 457 -1.10 43.19 0.63
C CYS A 457 -1.27 41.66 0.70
N GLN A 458 -0.56 40.96 -0.17
CA GLN A 458 -0.67 39.52 -0.35
C GLN A 458 0.65 38.88 -0.77
N ILE A 459 0.76 37.57 -0.54
CA ILE A 459 1.80 36.72 -1.13
C ILE A 459 1.24 36.13 -2.41
N SER A 460 2.02 36.20 -3.49
CA SER A 460 1.68 35.58 -4.77
C SER A 460 2.87 34.82 -5.35
N GLY A 461 2.60 33.87 -6.21
CA GLY A 461 3.59 33.16 -7.00
C GLY A 461 3.52 33.57 -8.46
N THR A 462 4.67 33.75 -9.09
CA THR A 462 4.71 33.95 -10.54
C THR A 462 4.59 32.61 -11.28
N PRO A 463 4.12 32.59 -12.54
CA PRO A 463 4.42 31.48 -13.42
C PRO A 463 5.94 31.31 -13.59
N THR A 464 6.37 30.16 -14.11
CA THR A 464 7.76 29.95 -14.53
C THR A 464 8.15 30.93 -15.65
N PRO A 465 9.45 31.15 -15.94
CA PRO A 465 9.86 32.08 -17.00
C PRO A 465 9.20 31.79 -18.35
N ASP A 466 9.01 30.53 -18.73
CA ASP A 466 8.32 30.10 -19.96
C ASP A 466 6.79 30.30 -19.93
N GLY A 467 6.21 30.68 -18.79
CA GLY A 467 4.79 31.05 -18.66
C GLY A 467 3.89 29.95 -18.09
N THR A 468 4.44 28.91 -17.46
CA THR A 468 3.65 27.82 -16.87
C THR A 468 3.10 28.24 -15.49
N TYR A 469 1.78 28.20 -15.34
CA TYR A 469 1.07 28.56 -14.10
C TYR A 469 0.99 27.43 -13.05
N ASN A 470 1.38 26.20 -13.41
CA ASN A 470 1.56 25.12 -12.43
C ASN A 470 2.97 25.20 -11.79
N SER A 471 3.31 26.38 -11.25
CA SER A 471 4.64 26.65 -10.72
C SER A 471 4.74 26.35 -9.22
N GLN A 472 5.95 26.05 -8.75
CA GLN A 472 6.24 25.86 -7.33
C GLN A 472 5.91 27.12 -6.51
N ALA A 473 6.16 28.31 -7.07
CA ALA A 473 5.88 29.56 -6.36
C ALA A 473 4.39 29.79 -6.13
N ILE A 474 3.52 29.43 -7.08
CA ILE A 474 2.06 29.57 -6.92
C ILE A 474 1.58 28.62 -5.81
N ALA A 475 2.01 27.36 -5.82
CA ALA A 475 1.69 26.42 -4.75
C ALA A 475 2.19 26.88 -3.37
N LEU A 476 3.38 27.48 -3.30
CA LEU A 476 3.90 28.06 -2.05
C LEU A 476 3.11 29.30 -1.63
N ALA A 477 2.72 30.17 -2.55
CA ALA A 477 1.91 31.34 -2.24
C ALA A 477 0.55 30.92 -1.67
N GLU A 478 -0.15 29.98 -2.30
CA GLU A 478 -1.41 29.39 -1.78
C GLU A 478 -1.21 28.82 -0.37
N GLN A 479 -0.16 28.02 -0.17
CA GLN A 479 0.15 27.41 1.12
C GLN A 479 0.38 28.44 2.24
N TYR A 480 1.14 29.51 1.96
CA TYR A 480 1.54 30.48 2.98
C TYR A 480 0.53 31.61 3.15
N MET A 481 -0.20 31.98 2.11
CA MET A 481 -1.31 32.94 2.20
C MET A 481 -2.44 32.38 3.06
N ALA A 482 -2.72 31.07 2.95
CA ALA A 482 -3.66 30.35 3.82
C ALA A 482 -3.35 30.43 5.32
N ARG A 483 -2.12 30.83 5.71
CA ARG A 483 -1.67 30.96 7.11
C ARG A 483 -2.03 32.32 7.73
N TYR A 484 -2.50 33.29 6.94
CA TYR A 484 -2.92 34.59 7.46
C TYR A 484 -4.37 34.56 7.94
N PRO A 485 -4.67 35.12 9.13
CA PRO A 485 -6.04 35.31 9.57
C PRO A 485 -6.82 36.17 8.57
N GLY A 486 -8.03 35.76 8.21
CA GLY A 486 -8.89 36.54 7.32
C GLY A 486 -8.56 36.44 5.82
N VAL A 487 -7.61 35.58 5.41
CA VAL A 487 -7.35 35.32 3.98
C VAL A 487 -8.62 34.92 3.21
N SER A 488 -9.58 34.25 3.84
CA SER A 488 -10.86 33.91 3.19
C SER A 488 -11.86 35.07 3.07
N LYS A 489 -11.50 36.28 3.53
CA LYS A 489 -12.40 37.44 3.57
C LYS A 489 -12.49 38.19 2.24
N TYR A 490 -11.40 38.20 1.47
CA TYR A 490 -11.29 38.90 0.18
C TYR A 490 -10.83 37.93 -0.90
N ASP A 491 -11.01 38.31 -2.16
CA ASP A 491 -10.53 37.57 -3.33
C ASP A 491 -9.02 37.81 -3.52
N TYR A 492 -8.21 37.15 -2.68
CA TYR A 492 -6.76 37.15 -2.87
C TYR A 492 -6.40 36.32 -4.10
N HIS A 493 -5.43 36.83 -4.87
CA HIS A 493 -4.93 36.13 -6.05
C HIS A 493 -3.50 35.66 -5.80
N GLU A 494 -3.35 34.40 -5.39
CA GLU A 494 -2.05 33.80 -5.10
C GLU A 494 -1.24 33.49 -6.37
N SER A 495 -1.83 33.65 -7.56
CA SER A 495 -1.09 33.71 -8.82
C SER A 495 -0.92 35.15 -9.30
N SER A 496 0.31 35.53 -9.65
CA SER A 496 0.57 36.79 -10.35
C SER A 496 0.62 36.58 -11.86
N GLY A 497 0.53 37.67 -12.62
CA GLY A 497 0.89 37.64 -14.05
C GLY A 497 2.38 37.30 -14.28
N ASN A 498 2.82 37.34 -15.54
CA ASN A 498 4.22 37.06 -15.93
C ASN A 498 5.20 38.17 -15.51
N TYR A 499 5.28 38.45 -14.20
CA TYR A 499 6.09 39.50 -13.61
C TYR A 499 7.59 39.24 -13.75
N ILE A 500 8.00 37.97 -13.86
CA ILE A 500 9.40 37.60 -14.18
C ILE A 500 9.89 38.34 -15.44
N ARG A 501 9.03 38.46 -16.46
CA ARG A 501 9.37 39.06 -17.76
C ARG A 501 8.83 40.48 -17.97
N ASN A 502 8.08 41.03 -17.02
CA ASN A 502 7.34 42.27 -17.19
C ASN A 502 7.89 43.42 -16.32
N GLY A 503 9.08 43.92 -16.66
CA GLY A 503 9.67 45.08 -15.99
C GLY A 503 11.16 44.93 -15.74
N ASN A 504 11.76 45.89 -15.07
CA ASN A 504 13.13 45.79 -14.58
C ASN A 504 13.12 45.41 -13.09
N TYR A 505 14.28 45.03 -12.57
CA TYR A 505 14.43 44.68 -11.16
C TYR A 505 15.53 45.52 -10.52
N PHE A 506 15.28 46.01 -9.32
CA PHE A 506 16.31 46.62 -8.48
C PHE A 506 16.86 45.56 -7.54
N ARG A 507 18.19 45.46 -7.46
CA ARG A 507 18.91 44.54 -6.59
C ARG A 507 19.72 45.30 -5.55
N TRP A 508 19.50 44.98 -4.28
CA TRP A 508 20.21 45.57 -3.15
C TRP A 508 21.70 45.24 -3.17
N ASN A 509 22.54 46.23 -2.86
CA ASN A 509 23.93 46.01 -2.52
C ASN A 509 24.02 45.34 -1.14
N THR A 510 24.97 44.41 -0.96
CA THR A 510 25.21 43.75 0.34
C THR A 510 25.56 44.75 1.46
N ASN A 511 26.18 45.88 1.11
CA ASN A 511 26.48 46.95 2.07
C ASN A 511 25.25 47.77 2.47
N THR A 512 24.16 47.69 1.69
CA THR A 512 22.88 48.34 2.02
C THR A 512 22.01 47.41 2.86
N LEU A 513 21.80 46.18 2.40
CA LEU A 513 21.14 45.10 3.15
C LEU A 513 22.11 43.92 3.25
N SER A 514 22.62 43.69 4.45
CA SER A 514 23.48 42.55 4.76
C SER A 514 22.69 41.23 4.75
N ASP A 515 23.39 40.10 4.67
CA ASP A 515 22.78 38.76 4.62
C ASP A 515 23.48 37.78 5.56
N PRO A 516 23.49 38.03 6.89
CA PRO A 516 24.16 37.16 7.85
C PRO A 516 23.50 35.78 7.95
N GLU A 517 22.20 35.67 7.65
CA GLU A 517 21.46 34.41 7.64
C GLU A 517 21.64 33.59 6.35
N GLY A 518 22.27 34.17 5.31
CA GLY A 518 22.56 33.48 4.05
C GLY A 518 21.34 33.23 3.16
N TYR A 519 20.31 34.09 3.24
CA TYR A 519 19.08 34.00 2.45
C TYR A 519 19.35 33.98 0.95
N LYS A 520 20.41 34.67 0.47
CA LYS A 520 20.79 34.64 -0.96
C LYS A 520 21.13 33.24 -1.49
N ASN A 521 21.39 32.28 -0.59
CA ASN A 521 21.69 30.89 -0.92
C ASN A 521 20.52 29.93 -0.66
N MET A 522 19.38 30.43 -0.17
CA MET A 522 18.21 29.63 0.16
C MET A 522 17.19 29.62 -0.99
N THR A 523 16.41 28.55 -1.08
CA THR A 523 15.23 28.47 -1.95
C THR A 523 14.04 29.20 -1.32
N ALA A 524 13.02 29.53 -2.13
CA ALA A 524 11.82 30.20 -1.64
C ALA A 524 11.12 29.45 -0.50
N ASP A 525 11.02 28.12 -0.57
CA ASP A 525 10.40 27.29 0.47
C ASP A 525 11.19 27.33 1.79
N GLN A 526 12.52 27.38 1.74
CA GLN A 526 13.38 27.51 2.92
C GLN A 526 13.22 28.89 3.57
N ILE A 527 13.21 29.95 2.77
CA ILE A 527 13.02 31.33 3.26
C ILE A 527 11.64 31.48 3.92
N LEU A 528 10.59 31.02 3.25
CA LEU A 528 9.23 31.07 3.81
C LEU A 528 9.12 30.20 5.08
N ALA A 529 9.77 29.04 5.12
CA ALA A 529 9.77 28.20 6.31
C ALA A 529 10.42 28.91 7.51
N ASP A 530 11.52 29.63 7.30
CA ASP A 530 12.20 30.41 8.35
C ASP A 530 11.37 31.64 8.78
N LEU A 531 10.82 32.40 7.82
CA LEU A 531 10.01 33.59 8.09
C LEU A 531 8.69 33.30 8.83
N PHE A 532 8.19 32.06 8.75
CA PHE A 532 6.95 31.60 9.41
C PHE A 532 7.21 30.47 10.43
N SER A 533 8.45 30.40 10.94
CA SER A 533 8.86 29.42 11.95
C SER A 533 8.40 29.76 13.35
#